data_AF-A0A8T8X0Y5-F1
#
_entry.id   AF-A0A8T8X0Y5-F1
#
_cell.length_a   1.000
_cell.length_b   1.000
_cell.length_c   1.000
_cell.angle_alpha   90.00
_cell.angle_beta   90.00
_cell.angle_gamma   90.00
#
_symmetry.space_group_name_H-M   'P 1'
#
loop_
_entity.id
_entity.type
_entity.pdbx_description
1 polymer ?
#
loop_
_entity_poly.entity_id
_entity_poly.type
_entity_poly.pdbx_seq_one_letter_code
_entity_poly.pdbx_strand_id
1 'polypeptide(L)'
;MGVIYMTYLGIPAQWFERKRSIANAIPAAGAGTGGIIYSLAIQSMIENIGLGWTYRTLALVSLTANLVSAAFLRDRHKATASRHTAFQFPLLRRAEFVLLLGWAIFSTLGFVAVNFSLPNFAVSIGLSSHQSSVVGALHNLGQGVGRPLIGLLSDRWGRLNVASVLSLVCAGFCFAIWIPAQDMAVVSVFATIGGMVSGTFFATVAPVIVEVIGLQDLPGALSILWLVLISPGAFGEAIAQALRRPAWGTAAYQPVQVFSGILYIAAALCLWFVRGWKVQQNMREESEQASQHKDLTDVVVYAKEGEEEEGEVVRKSVWRDPVGLGREMVRWYRV
;
A
#
# COMPACT_ATOMS: atom_id res chain seq x y z
N MET A 1 3.72 -15.44 13.37
CA MET A 1 3.06 -14.37 12.60
C MET A 1 4.05 -13.51 11.81
N GLY A 2 5.05 -12.88 12.44
CA GLY A 2 6.00 -11.98 11.73
C GLY A 2 6.70 -12.61 10.52
N VAL A 3 7.26 -13.82 10.66
CA VAL A 3 7.96 -14.52 9.56
C VAL A 3 7.03 -14.81 8.38
N ILE A 4 5.80 -15.25 8.65
CA ILE A 4 4.80 -15.62 7.63
C ILE A 4 4.37 -14.39 6.83
N TYR A 5 4.17 -13.26 7.51
CA TYR A 5 3.74 -12.02 6.88
C TYR A 5 4.85 -11.43 5.99
N MET A 6 6.11 -11.48 6.45
CA MET A 6 7.25 -10.98 5.69
C MET A 6 7.54 -11.80 4.43
N THR A 7 7.41 -13.12 4.49
CA THR A 7 7.59 -13.97 3.29
C THR A 7 6.49 -13.74 2.26
N TYR A 8 5.25 -13.52 2.70
CA TYR A 8 4.13 -13.31 1.80
C TYR A 8 4.18 -11.97 1.04
N LEU A 9 4.43 -10.83 1.71
CA LEU A 9 4.27 -9.51 1.10
C LEU A 9 5.14 -9.24 -0.14
N GLY A 10 6.34 -9.82 -0.17
CA GLY A 10 7.28 -9.60 -1.27
C GLY A 10 6.97 -10.41 -2.52
N ILE A 11 6.19 -11.49 -2.42
CA ILE A 11 6.02 -12.46 -3.51
C ILE A 11 5.08 -11.95 -4.60
N PRO A 12 3.85 -11.46 -4.31
CA PRO A 12 2.94 -10.99 -5.36
C PRO A 12 3.54 -9.86 -6.22
N ALA A 13 4.32 -8.97 -5.61
CA ALA A 13 4.98 -7.87 -6.32
C ALA A 13 6.03 -8.33 -7.35
N GLN A 14 6.58 -9.54 -7.19
CA GLN A 14 7.54 -10.13 -8.12
C GLN A 14 6.86 -10.79 -9.33
N TRP A 15 5.64 -11.30 -9.16
CA TRP A 15 4.92 -12.03 -10.21
C TRP A 15 4.17 -11.12 -11.19
N PHE A 16 3.76 -9.94 -10.74
CA PHE A 16 2.96 -9.00 -11.53
C PHE A 16 3.70 -7.68 -11.71
N GLU A 17 3.60 -7.07 -12.90
CA GLU A 17 4.16 -5.73 -13.17
C GLU A 17 3.06 -4.68 -13.28
N ARG A 18 2.06 -4.95 -14.14
CA ARG A 18 0.96 -4.04 -14.47
C ARG A 18 -0.14 -4.00 -13.41
N LYS A 19 -0.38 -5.12 -12.70
CA LYS A 19 -1.46 -5.30 -11.71
C LYS A 19 -0.92 -5.59 -10.31
N ARG A 20 0.15 -4.88 -9.89
CA ARG A 20 0.83 -5.14 -8.60
C ARG A 20 -0.05 -4.81 -7.40
N SER A 21 -0.86 -3.75 -7.47
CA SER A 21 -1.64 -3.31 -6.31
C SER A 21 -2.77 -4.27 -6.01
N ILE A 22 -3.51 -4.73 -7.02
CA ILE A 22 -4.56 -5.74 -6.80
C ILE A 22 -3.98 -7.10 -6.36
N ALA A 23 -2.82 -7.50 -6.90
CA ALA A 23 -2.15 -8.73 -6.51
C ALA A 23 -1.71 -8.73 -5.03
N ASN A 24 -1.29 -7.57 -4.50
CA ASN A 24 -0.99 -7.41 -3.08
C ASN A 24 -2.26 -7.28 -2.22
N ALA A 25 -3.29 -6.62 -2.76
CA ALA A 25 -4.50 -6.29 -2.03
C ALA A 25 -5.46 -7.47 -1.83
N ILE A 26 -5.55 -8.41 -2.76
CA ILE A 26 -6.44 -9.58 -2.64
C ILE A 26 -6.10 -10.42 -1.40
N PRO A 27 -4.85 -10.86 -1.18
CA PRO A 27 -4.60 -11.66 0.02
C PRO A 27 -4.50 -10.79 1.27
N ALA A 28 -4.20 -9.49 1.14
CA ALA A 28 -4.36 -8.54 2.24
C ALA A 28 -5.83 -8.42 2.71
N ALA A 29 -6.81 -8.61 1.83
CA ALA A 29 -8.24 -8.67 2.19
C ALA A 29 -8.55 -9.79 3.19
N GLY A 30 -7.77 -10.89 3.13
CA GLY A 30 -7.91 -12.03 4.03
C GLY A 30 -7.78 -11.65 5.51
N ALA A 31 -7.06 -10.58 5.85
CA ALA A 31 -7.00 -10.08 7.22
C ALA A 31 -8.36 -9.58 7.73
N GLY A 32 -9.14 -8.89 6.88
CA GLY A 32 -10.48 -8.41 7.21
C GLY A 32 -11.47 -9.58 7.33
N THR A 33 -11.51 -10.45 6.32
CA THR A 33 -12.39 -11.63 6.32
C THR A 33 -12.07 -12.59 7.47
N GLY A 34 -10.78 -12.84 7.72
CA GLY A 34 -10.32 -13.65 8.84
C GLY A 34 -10.70 -13.02 10.18
N GLY A 35 -10.56 -11.70 10.31
CA GLY A 35 -11.01 -10.97 11.50
C GLY A 35 -12.48 -11.21 11.83
N ILE A 36 -13.36 -11.17 10.83
CA ILE A 36 -14.81 -11.43 11.02
C ILE A 36 -15.04 -12.88 11.46
N ILE A 37 -14.47 -13.85 10.73
CA ILE A 37 -14.65 -15.28 11.01
C ILE A 37 -14.16 -15.59 12.42
N TYR A 38 -12.96 -15.13 12.78
CA TYR A 38 -12.39 -15.37 14.10
C TYR A 38 -13.14 -14.63 15.21
N SER A 39 -13.48 -13.35 15.03
CA SER A 39 -14.21 -12.59 16.06
C SER A 39 -15.57 -13.21 16.38
N LEU A 40 -16.31 -13.70 15.39
CA LEU A 40 -17.61 -14.34 15.60
C LEU A 40 -17.48 -15.78 16.12
N ALA A 41 -16.53 -16.56 15.59
CA ALA A 41 -16.36 -17.96 15.98
C ALA A 41 -15.78 -18.10 17.39
N ILE A 42 -14.81 -17.27 17.78
CA ILE A 42 -14.11 -17.38 19.07
C ILE A 42 -15.07 -17.19 20.23
N GLN A 43 -15.96 -16.19 20.18
CA GLN A 43 -16.90 -15.93 21.27
C GLN A 43 -17.83 -17.13 21.51
N SER A 44 -18.42 -17.66 20.44
CA SER A 44 -19.28 -18.85 20.51
C SER A 44 -18.50 -20.11 20.94
N MET A 45 -17.26 -20.28 20.48
CA MET A 45 -16.43 -21.42 20.91
C MET A 45 -16.07 -21.33 22.39
N ILE A 46 -15.73 -20.15 22.91
CA ILE A 46 -15.40 -19.99 24.33
C ILE A 46 -16.60 -20.38 25.21
N GLU A 47 -17.81 -19.96 24.83
CA GLU A 47 -19.04 -20.25 25.59
C GLU A 47 -19.42 -21.75 25.54
N ASN A 48 -19.21 -22.43 24.42
CA ASN A 48 -19.67 -23.82 24.23
C ASN A 48 -18.62 -24.90 24.57
N ILE A 49 -17.34 -24.68 24.22
CA ILE A 49 -16.28 -25.68 24.34
C ILE A 49 -15.16 -25.26 25.31
N GLY A 50 -15.27 -24.07 25.89
CA GLY A 50 -14.32 -23.52 26.84
C GLY A 50 -13.03 -22.99 26.18
N LEU A 51 -12.25 -22.22 26.95
CA LEU A 51 -11.02 -21.57 26.48
C LEU A 51 -9.98 -22.56 25.94
N GLY A 52 -9.76 -23.68 26.64
CA GLY A 52 -8.70 -24.64 26.31
C GLY A 52 -8.88 -25.28 24.92
N TRP A 53 -10.08 -25.78 24.63
CA TRP A 53 -10.38 -26.37 23.31
C TRP A 53 -10.49 -25.31 22.22
N THR A 54 -10.93 -24.10 22.55
CA THR A 54 -10.98 -22.98 21.60
C THR A 54 -9.59 -22.70 21.00
N TYR A 55 -8.56 -22.55 21.84
CA TYR A 55 -7.20 -22.27 21.37
C TYR A 55 -6.57 -23.45 20.61
N ARG A 56 -6.89 -24.70 20.97
CA ARG A 56 -6.41 -25.88 20.24
C ARG A 56 -7.00 -25.95 18.83
N THR A 57 -8.30 -25.73 18.68
CA THR A 57 -8.96 -25.67 17.38
C THR A 57 -8.39 -24.53 16.54
N LEU A 58 -8.15 -23.36 17.15
CA LEU A 58 -7.53 -22.22 16.49
C LEU A 58 -6.13 -22.55 15.96
N ALA A 59 -5.32 -23.26 16.75
CA ALA A 59 -4.00 -23.71 16.36
C ALA A 59 -4.05 -24.71 15.19
N LEU A 60 -4.98 -25.67 15.21
CA LEU A 60 -5.14 -26.66 14.13
C LEU A 60 -5.57 -26.01 12.81
N VAL A 61 -6.57 -25.12 12.86
CA VAL A 61 -7.04 -24.37 11.68
C VAL A 61 -5.93 -23.48 11.10
N SER A 62 -5.16 -22.81 11.97
CA SER A 62 -4.03 -21.99 11.53
C SER A 62 -2.94 -22.86 10.89
N LEU A 63 -2.64 -24.02 11.46
CA LEU A 63 -1.63 -24.93 10.94
C LEU A 63 -2.01 -25.45 9.55
N THR A 64 -3.25 -25.91 9.35
CA THR A 64 -3.71 -26.41 8.05
C THR A 64 -3.70 -25.31 6.98
N ALA A 65 -4.19 -24.11 7.30
CA ALA A 65 -4.17 -22.98 6.37
C ALA A 65 -2.74 -22.58 5.97
N ASN A 66 -1.79 -22.56 6.92
CA ASN A 66 -0.38 -22.27 6.63
C ASN A 66 0.30 -23.37 5.82
N LEU A 67 0.02 -24.65 6.11
CA LEU A 67 0.57 -25.78 5.33
C LEU A 67 0.09 -25.76 3.89
N VAL A 68 -1.21 -25.51 3.67
CA VAL A 68 -1.77 -25.35 2.32
C VAL A 68 -1.10 -24.15 1.63
N SER A 69 -1.00 -23.01 2.30
CA SER A 69 -0.35 -21.83 1.72
C SER A 69 1.11 -22.09 1.34
N ALA A 70 1.86 -22.79 2.20
CA ALA A 70 3.26 -23.15 1.95
C ALA A 70 3.42 -24.12 0.77
N ALA A 71 2.48 -25.05 0.57
CA ALA A 71 2.50 -25.98 -0.55
C ALA A 71 2.25 -25.29 -1.91
N PHE A 72 1.45 -24.22 -1.93
CA PHE A 72 1.11 -23.49 -3.16
C PHE A 72 2.04 -22.29 -3.44
N LEU A 73 2.74 -21.76 -2.43
CA LEU A 73 3.63 -20.61 -2.61
C LEU A 73 4.83 -21.01 -3.49
N ARG A 74 4.96 -20.36 -4.64
CA ARG A 74 6.09 -20.56 -5.55
C ARG A 74 6.93 -19.30 -5.66
N ASP A 75 8.19 -19.41 -5.27
CA ASP A 75 9.15 -18.30 -5.33
C ASP A 75 9.70 -18.14 -6.77
N ARG A 76 9.83 -16.88 -7.22
CA ARG A 76 10.42 -16.50 -8.51
C ARG A 76 11.74 -15.74 -8.35
N HIS A 77 12.47 -15.99 -7.26
CA HIS A 77 13.78 -15.41 -6.93
C HIS A 77 14.76 -15.26 -8.11
N LYS A 78 14.86 -16.27 -8.99
CA LYS A 78 15.83 -16.28 -10.10
C LYS A 78 15.54 -15.27 -11.22
N ALA A 79 14.31 -14.79 -11.35
CA ALA A 79 13.94 -13.85 -12.41
C ALA A 79 14.07 -12.37 -12.01
N THR A 80 14.07 -12.08 -10.71
CA THR A 80 13.96 -10.71 -10.19
C THR A 80 15.32 -10.07 -9.84
N ALA A 81 16.41 -10.86 -9.83
CA ALA A 81 17.76 -10.39 -9.44
C ALA A 81 17.75 -9.55 -8.14
N SER A 82 16.90 -9.93 -7.19
CA SER A 82 16.72 -9.21 -5.92
C SER A 82 18.04 -9.19 -5.14
N ARG A 83 18.51 -8.00 -4.78
CA ARG A 83 19.70 -7.87 -3.91
C ARG A 83 19.25 -8.12 -2.48
N HIS A 84 19.56 -9.31 -1.96
CA HIS A 84 19.29 -9.68 -0.57
C HIS A 84 20.29 -9.03 0.40
N THR A 85 20.30 -7.71 0.44
CA THR A 85 20.94 -6.96 1.53
C THR A 85 19.88 -6.72 2.60
N ALA A 86 20.04 -7.38 3.75
CA ALA A 86 19.05 -7.38 4.84
C ALA A 86 18.61 -5.98 5.28
N PHE A 87 19.56 -5.03 5.29
CA PHE A 87 19.31 -3.62 5.56
C PHE A 87 20.10 -2.77 4.59
N GLN A 88 19.40 -2.08 3.71
CA GLN A 88 20.00 -1.06 2.87
C GLN A 88 19.87 0.31 3.55
N PHE A 89 20.66 0.52 4.61
CA PHE A 89 20.74 1.82 5.30
C PHE A 89 21.00 3.04 4.38
N PRO A 90 21.68 2.91 3.22
CA PRO A 90 21.81 4.04 2.29
C PRO A 90 20.47 4.62 1.81
N LEU A 91 19.37 3.87 1.82
CA LEU A 91 18.05 4.42 1.48
C LEU A 91 17.57 5.46 2.49
N LEU A 92 17.98 5.39 3.75
CA LEU A 92 17.59 6.40 4.75
C LEU A 92 18.18 7.79 4.46
N ARG A 93 19.17 7.90 3.57
CA ARG A 93 19.69 9.19 3.11
C ARG A 93 18.84 9.81 2.01
N ARG A 94 17.93 9.04 1.39
CA ARG A 94 17.07 9.50 0.30
C ARG A 94 15.81 10.16 0.87
N ALA A 95 15.57 11.41 0.52
CA ALA A 95 14.45 12.19 1.05
C ALA A 95 13.09 11.56 0.71
N GLU A 96 12.97 10.98 -0.49
CA GLU A 96 11.78 10.26 -0.94
C GLU A 96 11.46 9.04 -0.09
N PHE A 97 12.48 8.32 0.41
CA PHE A 97 12.26 7.17 1.28
C PHE A 97 11.89 7.60 2.69
N VAL A 98 12.51 8.66 3.22
CA VAL A 98 12.16 9.21 4.53
C VAL A 98 10.71 9.72 4.54
N LEU A 99 10.27 10.39 3.48
CA LEU A 99 8.87 10.83 3.33
C LEU A 99 7.91 9.63 3.23
N LEU A 100 8.29 8.56 2.53
CA LEU A 100 7.52 7.32 2.47
C LEU A 100 7.41 6.64 3.85
N LEU A 101 8.49 6.63 4.64
CA LEU A 101 8.47 6.17 6.02
C LEU A 101 7.56 7.04 6.90
N GLY A 102 7.58 8.36 6.70
CA GLY A 102 6.65 9.29 7.37
C GLY A 102 5.19 8.96 7.07
N TRP A 103 4.86 8.76 5.79
CA TRP A 103 3.53 8.28 5.39
C TRP A 103 3.14 6.98 6.10
N ALA A 104 4.05 6.01 6.16
CA ALA A 104 3.80 4.72 6.81
C ALA A 104 3.56 4.87 8.32
N ILE A 105 4.37 5.67 9.02
CA ILE A 105 4.23 5.95 10.45
C ILE A 105 2.86 6.59 10.72
N PHE A 106 2.53 7.68 10.04
CA PHE A 106 1.29 8.41 10.28
C PHE A 106 0.06 7.58 9.92
N SER A 107 0.10 6.84 8.81
CA SER A 107 -0.99 5.93 8.42
C SER A 107 -1.19 4.81 9.43
N THR A 108 -0.11 4.25 9.97
CA THR A 108 -0.18 3.16 10.94
C THR A 108 -0.69 3.65 12.30
N LEU A 109 -0.22 4.82 12.78
CA LEU A 109 -0.76 5.45 13.99
C LEU A 109 -2.27 5.71 13.87
N GLY A 110 -2.69 6.31 12.75
CA GLY A 110 -4.10 6.61 12.50
C GLY A 110 -4.94 5.34 12.43
N PHE A 111 -4.44 4.33 11.71
CA PHE A 111 -5.10 3.03 11.58
C PHE A 111 -5.27 2.32 12.92
N VAL A 112 -4.21 2.22 13.73
CA VAL A 112 -4.26 1.58 15.05
C VAL A 112 -5.24 2.30 15.96
N ALA A 113 -5.16 3.64 16.02
CA ALA A 113 -6.08 4.44 16.82
C ALA A 113 -7.54 4.20 16.42
N VAL A 114 -7.88 4.24 15.13
CA VAL A 114 -9.27 3.98 14.69
C VAL A 114 -9.69 2.55 14.96
N ASN A 115 -8.88 1.57 14.57
CA ASN A 115 -9.25 0.16 14.61
C ASN A 115 -9.55 -0.34 16.03
N PHE A 116 -8.77 0.09 17.03
CA PHE A 116 -8.94 -0.34 18.42
C PHE A 116 -9.82 0.61 19.24
N SER A 117 -9.80 1.92 18.97
CA SER A 117 -10.65 2.86 19.70
C SER A 117 -12.11 2.84 19.24
N LEU A 118 -12.43 2.41 18.02
CA LEU A 118 -13.79 2.44 17.49
C LEU A 118 -14.79 1.57 18.28
N PRO A 119 -14.50 0.30 18.64
CA PRO A 119 -15.39 -0.48 19.51
C PRO A 119 -15.51 0.12 20.91
N ASN A 120 -14.40 0.64 21.46
CA ASN A 120 -14.40 1.29 22.78
C ASN A 120 -15.23 2.58 22.79
N PHE A 121 -15.20 3.32 21.68
CA PHE A 121 -16.03 4.49 21.45
C PHE A 121 -17.53 4.13 21.42
N ALA A 122 -17.90 3.05 20.74
CA ALA A 122 -19.28 2.57 20.69
C ALA A 122 -19.84 2.32 22.11
N VAL A 123 -19.07 1.67 22.99
CA VAL A 123 -19.47 1.51 24.40
C VAL A 123 -19.60 2.86 25.11
N SER A 124 -18.71 3.80 24.85
CA SER A 124 -18.69 5.11 25.53
C SER A 124 -19.88 6.01 25.21
N ILE A 125 -20.51 5.83 24.05
CA ILE A 125 -21.73 6.55 23.66
C ILE A 125 -23.02 5.85 24.14
N GLY A 126 -22.88 4.76 24.91
CA GLY A 126 -24.01 4.03 25.50
C GLY A 126 -24.48 2.81 24.70
N LEU A 127 -23.76 2.37 23.66
CA LEU A 127 -24.07 1.11 22.97
C LEU A 127 -23.70 -0.10 23.82
N SER A 128 -24.45 -1.18 23.67
CA SER A 128 -24.16 -2.46 24.31
C SER A 128 -22.82 -3.05 23.85
N SER A 129 -22.24 -3.93 24.66
CA SER A 129 -21.03 -4.69 24.30
C SER A 129 -21.23 -5.50 23.01
N HIS A 130 -22.43 -6.07 22.81
CA HIS A 130 -22.76 -6.80 21.58
C HIS A 130 -22.75 -5.87 20.35
N GLN A 131 -23.40 -4.71 20.43
CA GLN A 131 -23.38 -3.73 19.34
C GLN A 131 -21.97 -3.23 19.03
N SER A 132 -21.14 -3.05 20.05
CA SER A 132 -19.74 -2.63 19.89
C SER A 132 -18.89 -3.69 19.17
N SER A 133 -19.13 -4.98 19.45
CA SER A 133 -18.53 -6.09 18.69
C SER A 133 -18.99 -6.09 17.23
N VAL A 134 -20.27 -5.81 16.97
CA VAL A 134 -20.83 -5.70 15.61
C VAL A 134 -20.16 -4.54 14.83
N VAL A 135 -19.92 -3.40 15.48
CA VAL A 135 -19.18 -2.27 14.88
C VAL A 135 -17.76 -2.70 14.48
N GLY A 136 -17.04 -3.41 15.35
CA GLY A 136 -15.73 -3.97 15.02
C GLY A 136 -15.77 -4.95 13.85
N ALA A 137 -16.79 -5.81 13.79
CA ALA A 137 -17.00 -6.75 12.69
C ALA A 137 -17.29 -6.02 11.36
N LEU A 138 -18.13 -4.98 11.37
CA LEU A 138 -18.40 -4.11 10.22
C LEU A 138 -17.14 -3.39 9.73
N HIS A 139 -16.26 -2.98 10.65
CA HIS A 139 -14.97 -2.39 10.31
C HIS A 139 -14.06 -3.39 9.59
N ASN A 140 -13.95 -4.61 10.11
CA ASN A 140 -13.19 -5.69 9.47
C ASN A 140 -13.79 -6.09 8.11
N LEU A 141 -15.12 -6.08 7.97
CA LEU A 141 -15.82 -6.28 6.70
C LEU A 141 -15.45 -5.20 5.69
N GLY A 142 -15.48 -3.94 6.12
CA GLY A 142 -15.01 -2.80 5.33
C GLY A 142 -13.59 -3.04 4.82
N GLN A 143 -12.66 -3.46 5.69
CA GLN A 143 -11.28 -3.76 5.28
C GLN A 143 -11.19 -4.92 4.29
N GLY A 144 -11.97 -5.99 4.48
CA GLY A 144 -11.98 -7.15 3.59
C GLY A 144 -12.44 -6.78 2.18
N VAL A 145 -13.51 -6.00 2.05
CA VAL A 145 -14.03 -5.57 0.74
C VAL A 145 -13.21 -4.42 0.15
N GLY A 146 -12.74 -3.51 1.01
CA GLY A 146 -12.05 -2.30 0.62
C GLY A 146 -10.67 -2.52 0.04
N ARG A 147 -9.87 -3.42 0.63
CA ARG A 147 -8.49 -3.66 0.18
C ARG A 147 -8.44 -4.01 -1.32
N PRO A 148 -9.17 -5.02 -1.84
CA PRO A 148 -9.18 -5.33 -3.28
C PRO A 148 -9.64 -4.18 -4.16
N LEU A 149 -10.67 -3.43 -3.74
CA LEU A 149 -11.18 -2.27 -4.48
C LEU A 149 -10.12 -1.18 -4.59
N ILE A 150 -9.43 -0.89 -3.50
CA ILE A 150 -8.33 0.08 -3.46
C ILE A 150 -7.17 -0.39 -4.33
N GLY A 151 -6.85 -1.68 -4.30
CA GLY A 151 -5.84 -2.27 -5.19
C GLY A 151 -6.19 -2.05 -6.67
N LEU A 152 -7.45 -2.26 -7.05
CA LEU A 152 -7.91 -2.03 -8.42
C LEU A 152 -7.83 -0.54 -8.82
N LEU A 153 -8.27 0.36 -7.94
CA LEU A 153 -8.21 1.80 -8.17
C LEU A 153 -6.76 2.29 -8.28
N SER A 154 -5.89 1.80 -7.39
CA SER A 154 -4.45 2.10 -7.35
C SER A 154 -3.74 1.74 -8.65
N ASP A 155 -4.08 0.59 -9.25
CA ASP A 155 -3.51 0.18 -10.53
C ASP A 155 -4.03 1.00 -11.73
N ARG A 156 -5.22 1.63 -11.63
CA ARG A 156 -5.83 2.41 -12.73
C ARG A 156 -5.52 3.91 -12.69
N TRP A 157 -5.51 4.50 -11.50
CA TRP A 157 -5.41 5.96 -11.31
C TRP A 157 -4.06 6.43 -10.74
N GLY A 158 -3.09 5.51 -10.65
CA GLY A 158 -1.76 5.78 -10.12
C GLY A 158 -1.68 5.56 -8.61
N ARG A 159 -0.65 4.85 -8.17
CA ARG A 159 -0.55 4.31 -6.81
C ARG A 159 -0.38 5.40 -5.76
N LEU A 160 0.52 6.34 -6.03
CA LEU A 160 0.76 7.50 -5.17
C LEU A 160 -0.47 8.42 -5.09
N ASN A 161 -1.17 8.63 -6.20
CA ASN A 161 -2.36 9.48 -6.24
C ASN A 161 -3.50 8.88 -5.43
N VAL A 162 -3.81 7.59 -5.66
CA VAL A 162 -4.87 6.88 -4.94
C VAL A 162 -4.55 6.78 -3.45
N ALA A 163 -3.32 6.45 -3.08
CA ALA A 163 -2.92 6.37 -1.67
C ALA A 163 -3.05 7.73 -0.96
N SER A 164 -2.69 8.83 -1.62
CA SER A 164 -2.81 10.18 -1.05
C SER A 164 -4.28 10.60 -0.89
N VAL A 165 -5.07 10.45 -1.96
CA VAL A 165 -6.49 10.85 -1.97
C VAL A 165 -7.29 10.02 -0.97
N LEU A 166 -7.10 8.70 -0.92
CA LEU A 166 -7.81 7.86 0.04
C LEU A 166 -7.39 8.16 1.48
N SER A 167 -6.12 8.52 1.73
CA SER A 167 -5.71 8.98 3.06
C SER A 167 -6.45 10.27 3.46
N LEU A 168 -6.62 11.23 2.54
CA LEU A 168 -7.43 12.44 2.80
C LEU A 168 -8.91 12.13 2.98
N VAL A 169 -9.47 11.23 2.18
CA VAL A 169 -10.87 10.78 2.33
C VAL A 169 -11.08 10.12 3.69
N CYS A 170 -10.12 9.32 4.16
CA CYS A 170 -10.16 8.73 5.49
C CYS A 170 -10.16 9.80 6.59
N ALA A 171 -9.31 10.82 6.46
CA ALA A 171 -9.34 11.97 7.37
C ALA A 171 -10.69 12.69 7.34
N GLY A 172 -11.24 12.93 6.15
CA GLY A 172 -12.56 13.52 5.95
C GLY A 172 -13.66 12.72 6.66
N PHE A 173 -13.66 11.39 6.56
CA PHE A 173 -14.62 10.55 7.29
C PHE A 173 -14.42 10.58 8.81
N CYS A 174 -13.18 10.68 9.29
CA CYS A 174 -12.92 10.87 10.72
C CYS A 174 -13.55 12.18 11.23
N PHE A 175 -13.38 13.29 10.50
CA PHE A 175 -13.95 14.58 10.91
C PHE A 175 -15.46 14.69 10.69
N ALA A 176 -15.96 14.23 9.54
CA ALA A 176 -17.34 14.46 9.12
C ALA A 176 -18.33 13.43 9.67
N ILE A 177 -17.90 12.19 9.89
CA ILE A 177 -18.81 11.10 10.30
C ILE A 177 -18.49 10.65 11.72
N TRP A 178 -17.22 10.46 12.09
CA TRP A 178 -16.88 9.91 13.41
C TRP A 178 -17.13 10.90 14.55
N ILE A 179 -16.76 12.18 14.38
CA ILE A 179 -16.99 13.21 15.41
C ILE A 179 -18.47 13.38 15.79
N PRO A 180 -19.41 13.55 14.83
CA PRO A 180 -20.83 13.70 15.17
C PRO A 180 -21.55 12.37 15.47
N ALA A 181 -20.86 11.23 15.45
CA ALA A 181 -21.52 9.93 15.62
C ALA A 181 -22.03 9.73 17.05
N GLN A 182 -23.35 9.75 17.24
CA GLN A 182 -23.99 9.43 18.52
C GLN A 182 -24.90 8.21 18.47
N ASP A 183 -25.23 7.75 17.26
CA ASP A 183 -26.14 6.62 17.04
C ASP A 183 -25.45 5.42 16.41
N MET A 184 -25.97 4.22 16.69
CA MET A 184 -25.50 2.97 16.09
C MET A 184 -25.45 3.03 14.56
N ALA A 185 -26.45 3.66 13.92
CA ALA A 185 -26.51 3.77 12.47
C ALA A 185 -25.30 4.55 11.91
N VAL A 186 -24.99 5.71 12.50
CA VAL A 186 -23.87 6.56 12.05
C VAL A 186 -22.52 5.86 12.32
N VAL A 187 -22.38 5.25 13.50
CA VAL A 187 -21.17 4.48 13.85
C VAL A 187 -20.96 3.28 12.91
N SER A 188 -22.04 2.59 12.54
CA SER A 188 -21.97 1.45 11.61
C SER A 188 -21.55 1.88 10.21
N VAL A 189 -22.10 2.99 9.71
CA VAL A 189 -21.72 3.59 8.42
C VAL A 189 -20.25 3.98 8.44
N PHE A 190 -19.78 4.65 9.49
CA PHE A 190 -18.37 4.97 9.65
C PHE A 190 -17.49 3.71 9.75
N ALA A 191 -17.92 2.68 10.47
CA ALA A 191 -17.17 1.44 10.59
C ALA A 191 -16.94 0.81 9.22
N THR A 192 -17.97 0.68 8.40
CA THR A 192 -17.88 0.06 7.07
C THR A 192 -17.07 0.91 6.10
N ILE A 193 -17.41 2.19 5.95
CA ILE A 193 -16.75 3.07 4.97
C ILE A 193 -15.33 3.43 5.43
N GLY A 194 -15.18 3.74 6.71
CA GLY A 194 -13.87 4.00 7.34
C GLY A 194 -12.98 2.78 7.29
N GLY A 195 -13.49 1.57 7.52
CA GLY A 195 -12.74 0.32 7.37
C GLY A 195 -12.33 0.04 5.92
N MET A 196 -13.20 0.37 4.96
CA MET A 196 -12.88 0.28 3.54
C MET A 196 -11.68 1.14 3.17
N VAL A 197 -11.62 2.39 3.65
CA VAL A 197 -10.56 3.34 3.29
C VAL A 197 -9.32 3.22 4.17
N SER A 198 -9.44 2.91 5.46
CA SER A 198 -8.31 2.79 6.38
C SER A 198 -7.32 1.68 5.99
N GLY A 199 -7.81 0.64 5.28
CA GLY A 199 -7.01 -0.44 4.72
C GLY A 199 -6.10 -0.06 3.55
N THR A 200 -6.15 1.19 3.07
CA THR A 200 -5.35 1.67 1.93
C THR A 200 -3.86 1.41 2.13
N PHE A 201 -3.33 1.74 3.31
CA PHE A 201 -1.90 1.58 3.61
C PHE A 201 -1.42 0.15 3.37
N PHE A 202 -2.09 -0.84 3.97
CA PHE A 202 -1.70 -2.25 3.83
C PHE A 202 -1.90 -2.80 2.41
N ALA A 203 -2.85 -2.26 1.65
CA ALA A 203 -3.08 -2.64 0.26
C ALA A 203 -1.98 -2.08 -0.68
N THR A 204 -1.51 -0.85 -0.44
CA THR A 204 -0.66 -0.12 -1.39
C THR A 204 0.81 0.01 -0.96
N VAL A 205 1.20 -0.35 0.26
CA VAL A 205 2.58 -0.15 0.76
C VAL A 205 3.66 -0.78 -0.12
N ALA A 206 3.54 -2.05 -0.47
CA ALA A 206 4.49 -2.75 -1.33
C ALA A 206 4.56 -2.14 -2.75
N PRO A 207 3.45 -1.96 -3.48
CA PRO A 207 3.50 -1.44 -4.84
C PRO A 207 3.90 0.05 -4.92
N VAL A 208 3.68 0.86 -3.87
CA VAL A 208 4.19 2.24 -3.75
C VAL A 208 5.71 2.24 -3.54
N ILE A 209 6.25 1.38 -2.67
CA ILE A 209 7.70 1.25 -2.50
C ILE A 209 8.39 0.88 -3.81
N VAL A 210 7.83 -0.09 -4.56
CA VAL A 210 8.39 -0.49 -5.86
C VAL A 210 8.44 0.67 -6.85
N GLU A 211 7.47 1.59 -6.81
CA GLU A 211 7.41 2.75 -7.72
C GLU A 211 8.45 3.83 -7.37
N VAL A 212 8.76 4.00 -6.09
CA VAL A 212 9.71 5.02 -5.60
C VAL A 212 11.14 4.51 -5.67
N ILE A 213 11.39 3.28 -5.21
CA ILE A 213 12.74 2.76 -4.98
C ILE A 213 13.17 1.77 -6.07
N GLY A 214 12.20 1.10 -6.70
CA GLY A 214 12.45 0.01 -7.64
C GLY A 214 12.28 -1.37 -7.00
N LEU A 215 12.18 -2.39 -7.86
CA LEU A 215 11.89 -3.77 -7.45
C LEU A 215 13.09 -4.46 -6.79
N GLN A 216 14.31 -4.08 -7.16
CA GLN A 216 15.54 -4.75 -6.71
C GLN A 216 15.82 -4.54 -5.21
N ASP A 217 15.50 -3.36 -4.68
CA ASP A 217 15.74 -2.99 -3.29
C ASP A 217 14.46 -3.11 -2.42
N LEU A 218 13.37 -3.64 -3.00
CA LEU A 218 12.08 -3.81 -2.33
C LEU A 218 12.19 -4.57 -1.00
N PRO A 219 12.91 -5.72 -0.90
CA PRO A 219 12.99 -6.45 0.36
C PRO A 219 13.71 -5.65 1.45
N GLY A 220 14.80 -4.96 1.12
CA GLY A 220 15.54 -4.13 2.07
C GLY A 220 14.72 -2.93 2.55
N ALA A 221 13.98 -2.29 1.64
CA ALA A 221 13.09 -1.19 1.95
C ALA A 221 11.91 -1.61 2.84
N LEU A 222 11.28 -2.76 2.55
CA LEU A 222 10.22 -3.31 3.39
C LEU A 222 10.74 -3.68 4.79
N SER A 223 11.93 -4.25 4.91
CA SER A 223 12.53 -4.57 6.22
C SER A 223 12.70 -3.31 7.08
N ILE A 224 13.25 -2.23 6.52
CA ILE A 224 13.39 -0.96 7.23
C ILE A 224 12.03 -0.38 7.60
N LEU A 225 11.06 -0.39 6.66
CA LEU A 225 9.71 0.08 6.93
C LEU A 225 9.08 -0.68 8.10
N TRP A 226 9.11 -2.02 8.10
CA TRP A 226 8.51 -2.80 9.18
C TRP A 226 9.19 -2.58 10.54
N LEU A 227 10.51 -2.38 10.58
CA LEU A 227 11.20 -2.00 11.81
C LEU A 227 10.74 -0.65 12.34
N VAL A 228 10.61 0.34 11.46
CA VAL A 228 10.13 1.69 11.84
C VAL A 228 8.68 1.63 12.33
N LEU A 229 7.87 0.72 11.79
CA LEU A 229 6.47 0.57 12.18
C LEU A 229 6.23 -0.12 13.52
N ILE A 230 7.26 -0.69 14.17
CA ILE A 230 7.13 -1.28 15.51
C ILE A 230 6.64 -0.23 16.51
N SER A 231 7.26 0.96 16.51
CA SER A 231 6.92 2.05 17.43
C SER A 231 5.47 2.55 17.25
N PRO A 232 5.03 2.98 16.05
CA PRO A 232 3.64 3.44 15.87
C PRO A 232 2.62 2.32 16.06
N GLY A 233 2.97 1.06 15.73
CA GLY A 233 2.12 -0.10 16.00
C GLY A 233 1.90 -0.36 17.49
N ALA A 234 2.96 -0.25 18.30
CA ALA A 234 2.89 -0.52 19.73
C ALA A 234 2.29 0.65 20.53
N PHE A 235 2.66 1.88 20.20
CA PHE A 235 2.28 3.07 20.98
C PHE A 235 1.04 3.79 20.43
N GLY A 236 0.58 3.48 19.21
CA GLY A 236 -0.54 4.19 18.58
C GLY A 236 -1.83 4.17 19.42
N GLU A 237 -2.22 2.98 19.91
CA GLU A 237 -3.41 2.86 20.77
C GLU A 237 -3.17 3.44 22.17
N ALA A 238 -1.97 3.30 22.73
CA ALA A 238 -1.63 3.89 24.03
C ALA A 238 -1.73 5.43 23.98
N ILE A 239 -1.24 6.05 22.90
CA ILE A 239 -1.37 7.49 22.66
C ILE A 239 -2.84 7.86 22.50
N ALA A 240 -3.60 7.12 21.68
CA ALA A 240 -5.04 7.34 21.50
C ALA A 240 -5.80 7.30 22.83
N GLN A 241 -5.57 6.28 23.67
CA GLN A 241 -6.21 6.18 24.99
C GLN A 241 -5.74 7.27 25.96
N ALA A 242 -4.49 7.71 25.90
CA ALA A 242 -4.00 8.83 26.72
C ALA A 242 -4.65 10.17 26.35
N LEU A 243 -5.07 10.34 25.10
CA LEU A 243 -5.81 11.53 24.64
C LEU A 243 -7.29 11.51 25.05
N ARG A 244 -7.85 10.34 25.39
CA ARG A 244 -9.23 10.21 25.82
C ARG A 244 -9.49 11.05 27.07
N ARG A 245 -10.60 11.80 27.08
CA ARG A 245 -11.02 12.65 28.21
C ARG A 245 -12.35 12.14 28.77
N PRO A 246 -12.35 11.21 29.74
CA PRO A 246 -13.59 10.63 30.28
C PRO A 246 -14.56 11.66 30.86
N ALA A 247 -14.05 12.79 31.35
CA ALA A 247 -14.83 13.88 31.92
C ALA A 247 -15.78 14.55 30.91
N TRP A 248 -15.62 14.32 29.60
CA TRP A 248 -16.42 14.95 28.54
C TRP A 248 -17.62 14.09 28.11
N GLY A 249 -17.94 13.01 28.84
CA GLY A 249 -19.11 12.17 28.57
C GLY A 249 -19.09 11.58 27.17
N THR A 250 -20.11 11.86 26.36
CA THR A 250 -20.21 11.38 24.97
C THR A 250 -19.14 11.95 24.05
N ALA A 251 -18.54 13.10 24.40
CA ALA A 251 -17.41 13.70 23.67
C ALA A 251 -16.04 13.21 24.16
N ALA A 252 -15.98 12.17 24.99
CA ALA A 252 -14.72 11.67 25.57
C ALA A 252 -13.67 11.24 24.53
N TYR A 253 -14.11 10.80 23.35
CA TYR A 253 -13.26 10.36 22.25
C TYR A 253 -12.99 11.45 21.20
N GLN A 254 -13.56 12.65 21.34
CA GLN A 254 -13.35 13.73 20.38
C GLN A 254 -11.87 14.06 20.14
N PRO A 255 -10.98 14.10 21.17
CA PRO A 255 -9.55 14.30 20.94
C PRO A 255 -8.90 13.18 20.13
N VAL A 256 -9.36 11.93 20.32
CA VAL A 256 -8.85 10.75 19.60
C VAL A 256 -9.26 10.80 18.13
N GLN A 257 -10.51 11.19 17.87
CA GLN A 257 -11.06 11.34 16.52
C GLN A 257 -10.30 12.42 15.73
N VAL A 258 -10.06 13.57 16.37
CA VAL A 258 -9.29 14.67 15.78
C VAL A 258 -7.84 14.25 15.54
N PHE A 259 -7.22 13.57 16.51
CA PHE A 259 -5.86 13.03 16.37
C PHE A 259 -5.73 12.07 15.18
N SER A 260 -6.63 11.09 15.06
CA SER A 260 -6.65 10.17 13.91
C SER A 260 -6.83 10.90 12.57
N GLY A 261 -7.73 11.89 12.50
CA GLY A 261 -7.93 12.69 11.30
C GLY A 261 -6.70 13.48 10.90
N ILE A 262 -6.02 14.13 11.86
CA ILE A 262 -4.78 14.89 11.61
C ILE A 262 -3.66 13.96 11.13
N LEU A 263 -3.53 12.76 11.72
CA LEU A 263 -2.53 11.78 11.29
C LEU A 263 -2.75 11.35 9.83
N TYR A 264 -3.99 11.13 9.41
CA TYR A 264 -4.28 10.80 8.02
C TYR A 264 -4.03 11.97 7.05
N ILE A 265 -4.23 13.22 7.48
CA ILE A 265 -3.81 14.41 6.70
C ILE A 265 -2.28 14.45 6.58
N ALA A 266 -1.56 14.27 7.70
CA ALA A 266 -0.09 14.25 7.69
C ALA A 266 0.45 13.14 6.77
N ALA A 267 -0.16 11.96 6.81
CA ALA A 267 0.16 10.85 5.91
C ALA A 267 -0.04 11.24 4.44
N ALA A 268 -1.16 11.87 4.10
CA ALA A 268 -1.42 12.34 2.74
C ALA A 268 -0.44 13.41 2.28
N LEU A 269 -0.07 14.35 3.16
CA LEU A 269 0.93 15.38 2.87
C LEU A 269 2.30 14.77 2.55
N CYS A 270 2.75 13.78 3.34
CA CYS A 270 3.99 13.05 3.06
C CYS A 270 3.99 12.43 1.66
N LEU A 271 2.91 11.74 1.27
CA LEU A 271 2.82 11.17 -0.08
C LEU A 271 2.68 12.23 -1.17
N TRP A 272 2.04 13.36 -0.89
CA TRP A 272 1.91 14.44 -1.84
C TRP A 272 3.28 15.03 -2.21
N PHE A 273 4.17 15.19 -1.23
CA PHE A 273 5.57 15.58 -1.49
C PHE A 273 6.33 14.51 -2.29
N VAL A 274 6.16 13.23 -1.97
CA VAL A 274 6.77 12.13 -2.75
C VAL A 274 6.28 12.15 -4.20
N ARG A 275 4.99 12.41 -4.41
CA ARG A 275 4.41 12.55 -5.75
C ARG A 275 5.01 13.75 -6.49
N GLY A 276 5.14 14.90 -5.84
CA GLY A 276 5.77 16.09 -6.42
C GLY A 276 7.20 15.81 -6.90
N TRP A 277 7.99 15.14 -6.06
CA TRP A 277 9.33 14.68 -6.41
C TRP A 277 9.31 13.70 -7.59
N LYS A 278 8.41 12.72 -7.60
CA LYS A 278 8.32 11.72 -8.67
C LYS A 278 7.95 12.34 -10.02
N VAL A 279 7.05 13.31 -10.04
CA VAL A 279 6.69 14.05 -11.26
C VAL A 279 7.91 14.83 -11.79
N GLN A 280 8.66 15.48 -10.90
CA GLN A 280 9.88 16.19 -11.29
C GLN A 280 10.94 15.24 -11.85
N GLN A 281 11.08 14.04 -11.28
CA GLN A 281 11.99 13.02 -11.80
C GLN A 281 11.59 12.61 -13.23
N ASN A 282 10.32 12.27 -13.45
CA ASN A 282 9.84 11.85 -14.77
C ASN A 282 10.05 12.95 -15.82
N MET A 283 9.81 14.22 -15.46
CA MET A 283 10.07 15.36 -16.37
C MET A 283 11.56 15.51 -16.72
N ARG A 284 12.46 15.25 -15.77
CA ARG A 284 13.91 15.26 -16.04
C ARG A 284 14.29 14.14 -17.00
N GLU A 285 13.81 12.92 -16.75
CA GLU A 285 14.05 11.77 -17.62
C GLU A 285 13.51 12.00 -19.05
N GLU A 286 12.31 12.57 -19.18
CA GLU A 286 11.74 12.97 -20.48
C GLU A 286 12.60 14.04 -21.18
N SER A 287 13.11 15.03 -20.44
CA SER A 287 13.97 16.08 -20.99
C SER A 287 15.34 15.56 -21.44
N GLU A 288 15.91 14.60 -20.70
CA GLU A 288 17.18 13.94 -21.06
C GLU A 288 17.00 13.05 -22.28
N GLN A 289 15.90 12.30 -22.38
CA GLN A 289 15.57 11.50 -23.56
C GLN A 289 15.30 12.37 -24.79
N ALA A 290 14.60 13.49 -24.63
CA ALA A 290 14.37 14.44 -25.71
C ALA A 290 15.69 15.08 -26.18
N SER A 291 16.61 15.38 -25.25
CA SER A 291 17.93 15.92 -25.58
C SER A 291 18.80 14.89 -26.30
N GLN A 292 18.87 13.64 -25.80
CA GLN A 292 19.56 12.54 -26.49
C GLN A 292 18.99 12.28 -27.88
N HIS A 293 17.66 12.31 -28.03
CA HIS A 293 17.04 12.11 -29.34
C HIS A 293 17.41 13.25 -30.29
N LYS A 294 17.45 14.49 -29.79
CA LYS A 294 17.88 15.65 -30.58
C LYS A 294 19.35 15.55 -30.98
N ASP A 295 20.25 15.19 -30.07
CA ASP A 295 21.68 14.99 -30.36
C ASP A 295 21.89 13.87 -31.39
N LEU A 296 21.16 12.75 -31.28
CA LEU A 296 21.17 11.68 -32.28
C LEU A 296 20.68 12.16 -33.65
N THR A 297 19.66 13.03 -33.68
CA THR A 297 19.12 13.57 -34.92
C THR A 297 20.09 14.56 -35.56
N ASP A 298 20.69 15.44 -34.75
CA ASP A 298 21.66 16.45 -35.21
C ASP A 298 22.95 15.77 -35.73
N VAL A 299 23.50 14.76 -35.03
CA VAL A 299 24.66 13.98 -35.50
C VAL A 299 24.39 13.30 -36.84
N VAL A 300 23.19 12.76 -37.05
CA VAL A 300 22.79 12.13 -38.32
C VAL A 300 22.68 13.16 -39.45
N VAL A 301 22.26 14.40 -39.17
CA VAL A 301 22.21 15.49 -40.16
C VAL A 301 23.63 15.93 -40.55
N TYR A 302 24.52 16.18 -39.57
CA TYR A 302 25.91 16.58 -39.85
C TYR A 302 26.71 15.52 -40.61
N ALA A 303 26.56 14.23 -40.28
CA ALA A 303 27.21 13.15 -41.03
C ALA A 303 26.74 13.09 -42.49
N LYS A 304 25.48 13.47 -42.76
CA LYS A 304 24.91 13.47 -44.10
C LYS A 304 25.31 14.69 -44.94
N GLU A 305 25.59 15.82 -44.30
CA GLU A 305 26.15 17.01 -44.96
C GLU A 305 27.69 16.92 -45.14
N GLY A 306 28.38 16.14 -44.29
CA GLY A 306 29.85 15.99 -44.33
C GLY A 306 30.39 14.88 -45.25
N GLU A 307 29.53 14.04 -45.85
CA GLU A 307 29.91 12.95 -46.78
C GLU A 307 29.49 13.21 -48.24
N GLU A 308 29.18 14.46 -48.63
CA GLU A 308 28.98 14.83 -50.04
C GLU A 308 30.28 15.32 -50.70
N GLU A 309 31.25 14.42 -50.88
CA GLU A 309 32.21 14.52 -51.99
C GLU A 309 32.26 13.19 -52.78
N GLU A 310 32.02 13.35 -54.08
CA GLU A 310 32.20 12.41 -55.20
C GLU A 310 31.25 11.19 -55.34
N GLY A 311 30.21 11.40 -56.16
CA GLY A 311 29.71 10.40 -57.11
C GLY A 311 28.56 9.50 -56.67
N GLU A 312 27.43 9.64 -57.36
CA GLU A 312 26.24 8.76 -57.36
C GLU A 312 25.37 8.73 -56.08
N VAL A 313 24.30 9.53 -56.10
CA VAL A 313 23.28 9.59 -55.03
C VAL A 313 22.43 8.31 -55.04
N VAL A 314 22.84 7.31 -54.25
CA VAL A 314 21.97 6.21 -53.83
C VAL A 314 21.50 6.48 -52.41
N ARG A 315 20.26 6.99 -52.25
CA ARG A 315 19.63 7.17 -50.93
C ARG A 315 19.35 5.82 -50.28
N LYS A 316 20.22 5.38 -49.38
CA LYS A 316 19.97 4.27 -48.45
C LYS A 316 19.35 4.81 -47.16
N SER A 317 18.05 4.62 -46.98
CA SER A 317 17.42 4.84 -45.66
C SER A 317 17.56 3.57 -44.82
N VAL A 318 18.59 3.51 -43.98
CA VAL A 318 18.73 2.43 -42.99
C VAL A 318 17.81 2.77 -41.81
N TRP A 319 16.67 2.09 -41.73
CA TRP A 319 15.85 2.10 -40.52
C TRP A 319 16.50 1.18 -39.48
N ARG A 320 17.00 1.75 -38.39
CA ARG A 320 17.48 0.97 -37.24
C ARG A 320 16.27 0.65 -36.36
N ASP A 321 15.97 -0.64 -36.26
CA ASP A 321 14.83 -1.21 -35.53
C ASP A 321 14.79 -0.70 -34.06
N PRO A 322 13.71 -0.05 -33.59
CA PRO A 322 13.63 0.48 -32.23
C PRO A 322 13.56 -0.60 -31.14
N VAL A 323 13.52 -1.89 -31.50
CA VAL A 323 13.31 -3.01 -30.57
C VAL A 323 14.58 -3.87 -30.36
N GLY A 324 15.73 -3.51 -30.94
CA GLY A 324 17.03 -4.07 -30.55
C GLY A 324 17.23 -5.58 -30.80
N LEU A 325 16.59 -6.15 -31.83
CA LEU A 325 16.65 -7.59 -32.13
C LEU A 325 17.73 -7.99 -33.17
N GLY A 326 18.65 -7.09 -33.52
CA GLY A 326 19.90 -7.45 -34.22
C GLY A 326 19.72 -8.17 -35.57
N ARG A 327 18.65 -7.91 -36.31
CA ARG A 327 18.48 -8.39 -37.69
C ARG A 327 18.33 -7.21 -38.64
N GLU A 328 19.29 -7.05 -39.55
CA GLU A 328 19.13 -6.19 -40.72
C GLU A 328 18.12 -6.84 -41.66
N MET A 329 16.91 -6.30 -41.75
CA MET A 329 15.94 -6.72 -42.77
C MET A 329 15.93 -5.70 -43.91
N VAL A 330 16.55 -6.08 -45.03
CA VAL A 330 16.53 -5.31 -46.28
C VAL A 330 15.29 -5.70 -47.06
N ARG A 331 14.34 -4.78 -47.24
CA ARG A 331 13.20 -4.97 -48.14
C ARG A 331 13.40 -4.13 -49.40
N TRP A 332 13.67 -4.80 -50.51
CA TRP A 332 13.74 -4.17 -51.82
C TRP A 332 12.32 -3.96 -52.35
N TYR A 333 11.95 -2.72 -52.65
CA TYR A 333 10.84 -2.44 -53.57
C TYR A 333 11.44 -2.00 -54.90
N ARG A 334 10.96 -2.61 -55.98
CA ARG A 334 11.18 -2.14 -57.34
C ARG A 334 10.02 -1.19 -57.65
N VAL A 335 10.34 0.03 -58.06
CA VAL A 335 9.36 1.02 -58.57
C VAL A 335 8.67 0.44 -59.80
#